data_AF-A0A9E3WJP3-F1
#
_entry.id   AF-A0A9E3WJP3-F1
#
_cell.length_a   1.000
_cell.length_b   1.000
_cell.length_c   1.000
_cell.angle_alpha   90.00
_cell.angle_beta   90.00
_cell.angle_gamma   90.00
#
_symmetry.space_group_name_H-M   'P 1'
#
loop_
_entity.id
_entity.type
_entity.pdbx_description
1 polymer ?
#
loop_
_entity_poly.entity_id
_entity_poly.type
_entity_poly.pdbx_seq_one_letter_code
_entity_poly.pdbx_strand_id
1 'polypeptide(L)' 'MRFTQTVAATLAAASVAVLASSCAGPSTARRAEVLPFIADDYAQALHDAKARKLPIFADSWAPW' A
#
# COMPACT_ATOMS: atom_id res chain seq x y z
N MET A 1 -37.76 -19.75 -24.22
CA MET A 1 -36.38 -19.97 -23.73
C MET A 1 -35.45 -18.77 -24.05
N ARG A 2 -35.83 -17.53 -23.73
CA ARG A 2 -35.02 -16.32 -24.02
C ARG A 2 -34.64 -15.49 -22.79
N PHE A 3 -35.18 -15.83 -21.61
CA PHE A 3 -34.92 -15.11 -20.35
C PHE A 3 -33.57 -15.46 -19.71
N THR A 4 -33.03 -16.64 -19.99
CA THR A 4 -31.74 -17.11 -19.44
C THR A 4 -30.54 -16.41 -20.09
N GLN A 5 -30.71 -15.84 -21.28
CA GLN A 5 -29.61 -15.24 -22.06
C GLN A 5 -29.26 -13.81 -21.59
N THR A 6 -30.24 -13.08 -21.05
CA THR A 6 -30.06 -11.69 -20.57
C THR A 6 -29.32 -11.62 -19.22
N VAL A 7 -29.50 -12.62 -18.35
CA VAL A 7 -28.82 -12.70 -17.05
C VAL A 7 -27.34 -13.08 -17.22
N ALA A 8 -27.04 -13.98 -18.15
CA ALA A 8 -25.66 -14.35 -18.46
C ALA A 8 -24.84 -13.17 -19.03
N ALA A 9 -25.46 -12.36 -19.90
CA ALA A 9 -24.81 -11.19 -20.50
C ALA A 9 -24.50 -10.09 -19.47
N THR A 10 -25.37 -9.89 -18.47
CA THR A 10 -25.18 -8.89 -17.42
C THR A 10 -24.13 -9.33 -16.38
N LEU A 11 -24.07 -10.63 -16.05
CA LEU A 11 -23.02 -11.16 -15.18
C LEU A 11 -21.62 -11.09 -15.82
N ALA A 12 -21.53 -11.36 -17.13
CA ALA A 12 -20.26 -11.29 -17.86
C ALA A 12 -19.69 -9.86 -17.92
N ALA A 13 -20.56 -8.85 -18.07
CA ALA A 13 -20.15 -7.44 -18.09
C ALA A 13 -19.65 -6.95 -16.72
N ALA A 14 -20.25 -7.43 -15.62
CA ALA A 14 -19.82 -7.10 -14.26
C ALA A 14 -18.41 -7.63 -13.94
N SER A 15 -18.08 -8.85 -14.41
CA SER A 15 -16.76 -9.46 -14.18
C SER A 15 -15.61 -8.71 -14.86
N VAL A 16 -15.84 -8.14 -16.05
CA VAL A 16 -14.82 -7.38 -16.79
C VAL A 16 -14.52 -6.03 -16.12
N ALA A 17 -15.52 -5.39 -15.51
CA ALA A 17 -15.34 -4.14 -14.78
C ALA A 17 -14.48 -4.30 -13.51
N VAL A 18 -14.59 -5.44 -12.83
CA VAL A 18 -13.78 -5.76 -11.63
C VAL A 18 -12.32 -5.97 -12.00
N LEU A 19 -12.03 -6.66 -13.12
CA LEU A 19 -10.67 -6.88 -13.61
C LEU A 19 -9.98 -5.59 -14.07
N ALA A 20 -10.72 -4.65 -14.66
CA ALA A 20 -10.18 -3.38 -15.12
C ALA A 20 -9.74 -2.45 -13.96
N SER A 21 -10.38 -2.57 -12.79
CA SER A 21 -10.03 -1.76 -11.61
C SER A 21 -8.76 -2.26 -10.88
N SER A 22 -8.33 -3.50 -11.10
CA SER A 22 -7.13 -4.07 -10.46
C SER A 22 -5.81 -3.61 -11.11
N CYS A 23 -5.87 -3.04 -12.31
CA CYS A 23 -4.69 -2.59 -13.06
C CYS A 23 -4.28 -1.14 -12.74
N ALA A 24 -5.05 -0.43 -11.93
CA ALA A 24 -4.63 0.85 -11.36
C ALA A 24 -3.62 0.58 -10.22
N GLY A 25 -2.40 0.20 -10.60
CA GLY A 25 -1.27 0.20 -9.68
C GLY A 25 -1.08 1.60 -9.07
N PRO A 26 -0.53 1.70 -7.85
CA PRO A 26 -0.30 3.00 -7.23
C PRO A 26 0.57 3.86 -8.16
N SER A 27 -0.02 4.93 -8.72
CA SER A 27 0.69 5.95 -9.48
C SER A 27 1.66 6.63 -8.53
N THR A 28 2.85 6.06 -8.47
CA THR A 28 3.89 6.52 -7.56
C THR A 28 4.67 7.58 -8.31
N ALA A 29 4.10 8.79 -8.41
CA ALA A 29 4.93 9.97 -8.36
C ALA A 29 5.61 9.96 -6.99
N ARG A 30 6.64 9.12 -6.84
CA ARG A 30 7.38 8.92 -5.60
C ARG A 30 8.18 10.19 -5.41
N ARG A 31 7.57 11.21 -4.80
CA ARG A 31 8.34 12.19 -4.04
C ARG A 31 9.29 11.34 -3.20
N ALA A 32 10.59 11.57 -3.32
CA ALA A 32 11.56 10.87 -2.49
C ALA A 32 11.14 11.15 -1.04
N GLU A 33 10.39 10.22 -0.46
CA GLU A 33 9.91 10.31 0.91
C GLU A 33 11.13 9.95 1.74
N VAL A 34 11.94 10.97 1.97
CA VAL A 34 13.10 10.87 2.85
C VAL A 34 12.52 10.68 4.24
N LEU A 35 12.57 9.44 4.72
CA LEU A 35 12.21 9.14 6.09
C LEU A 35 13.13 9.97 7.00
N PRO A 36 12.57 10.71 7.96
CA PRO A 36 13.40 11.46 8.90
C PRO A 36 14.24 10.47 9.71
N PHE A 37 15.56 10.64 9.66
CA PHE A 37 16.51 9.83 10.41
C PHE A 37 16.82 10.48 11.76
N ILE A 38 16.69 9.71 12.84
CA ILE A 38 17.05 10.13 14.19
C ILE A 38 18.39 9.46 14.53
N ALA A 39 19.44 10.26 14.70
CA ALA A 39 20.77 9.76 15.00
C ALA A 39 20.88 9.34 16.46
N ASP A 40 21.31 8.09 16.70
CA ASP A 40 21.72 7.53 18.00
C ASP A 40 20.73 7.66 19.17
N ASP A 41 19.49 8.09 18.94
CA ASP A 41 18.44 8.21 19.96
C ASP A 41 17.24 7.30 19.64
N TYR A 42 17.42 6.03 19.99
CA TYR A 42 16.35 5.03 19.87
C TYR A 42 15.17 5.32 20.83
N ALA A 43 15.43 5.93 21.98
CA ALA A 43 14.38 6.19 22.98
C ALA A 43 13.38 7.22 22.47
N GLN A 44 13.87 8.31 21.88
CA GLN A 44 13.06 9.31 21.23
C GLN A 44 12.31 8.73 20.01
N ALA A 45 12.99 7.97 19.16
CA ALA A 45 12.38 7.33 18.01
C ALA A 45 11.19 6.43 18.41
N LEU A 46 11.33 5.70 19.51
CA LEU A 46 10.29 4.82 20.03
C LEU A 46 9.10 5.58 20.63
N HIS A 47 9.35 6.69 21.34
CA HIS A 47 8.29 7.57 21.83
C HIS A 47 7.45 8.12 20.66
N ASP A 48 8.12 8.68 19.64
CA ASP A 48 7.46 9.35 18.53
C ASP A 48 6.71 8.38 17.62
N ALA A 49 7.30 7.21 17.36
CA ALA A 49 6.66 6.15 16.58
C ALA A 49 5.40 5.61 17.28
N LYS A 50 5.43 5.44 18.60
CA LYS A 50 4.25 5.04 19.39
C LYS A 50 3.15 6.08 19.35
N ALA A 51 3.51 7.36 19.56
CA ALA A 51 2.54 8.46 19.51
C ALA A 51 1.84 8.54 18.13
N ARG A 52 2.59 8.28 17.06
CA ARG A 52 2.10 8.34 15.68
C ARG A 52 1.56 7.00 15.14
N LYS A 53 1.70 5.91 15.90
CA LYS A 53 1.36 4.53 15.49
C LYS A 53 2.05 4.12 14.19
N LEU A 54 3.34 4.41 14.08
CA LEU A 54 4.18 4.10 12.92
C LEU A 54 5.21 3.00 13.25
N PRO A 55 5.64 2.21 12.25
CA PRO A 55 6.76 1.30 12.41
C PRO A 55 8.09 2.05 12.52
N ILE A 56 9.10 1.41 13.14
CA ILE A 56 10.47 1.93 13.26
C ILE A 56 11.37 1.08 12.36
N PHE A 57 12.26 1.73 11.62
CA PHE A 57 13.35 1.10 10.89
C PHE A 57 14.67 1.52 11.55
N ALA A 58 15.43 0.54 12.04
CA ALA A 58 16.75 0.77 12.63
C ALA A 58 17.82 0.27 11.66
N ASP A 59 18.75 1.15 11.30
CA ASP A 59 19.94 0.79 10.55
C ASP A 59 21.08 0.56 11.54
N SER A 60 21.47 -0.70 11.70
CA SER A 60 22.53 -1.12 12.63
C SER A 60 23.65 -1.72 11.80
N TRP A 61 24.74 -0.99 11.65
CA TRP A 61 25.92 -1.47 10.94
C TRP A 61 27.10 -1.65 11.90
N ALA A 62 28.03 -2.50 11.50
CA ALA A 62 29.22 -2.82 12.24
C ALA A 62 30.45 -2.68 11.33
N PRO A 63 31.59 -2.14 11.83
CA PRO A 63 32.79 -1.90 11.02
C PRO A 63 33.70 -3.11 10.81
N TRP A 64 33.28 -4.31 11.22
CA TRP A 64 34.08 -5.54 11.16
C TRP A 64 33.64 -6.48 10.03
#